data_AF-T1CM76-F1
#
_entry.id   AF-T1CM76-F1
#
_cell.length_a   1.000
_cell.length_b   1.000
_cell.length_c   1.000
_cell.angle_alpha   90.00
_cell.angle_beta   90.00
_cell.angle_gamma   90.00
#
_symmetry.space_group_name_H-M   'P 1'
#
loop_
_entity.id
_entity.type
_entity.pdbx_description
1 polymer ?
#
loop_
_entity_poly.entity_id
_entity_poly.type
_entity_poly.pdbx_seq_one_letter_code
_entity_poly.pdbx_strand_id
1 'polypeptide(L)'
;MGGFKKQTAQPLQSKGVSESEFENGGRAETKGVVKTKVFSVLLPIELIERLKRYQNSENAKRIETQTYIFTQALNAWLDSKGFENKEDKDESK
;
A
#
# COMPACT_ATOMS: atom_id res chain seq x y z
N MET A 1 22.51 29.32 -53.88
CA MET A 1 22.48 29.08 -52.43
C MET A 1 21.02 29.10 -52.00
N GLY A 2 20.49 27.94 -51.60
CA GLY A 2 19.06 27.70 -51.39
C GLY A 2 18.61 28.04 -49.96
N GLY A 3 17.40 28.60 -49.86
CA GLY A 3 16.82 29.10 -48.62
C GLY A 3 16.21 28.05 -47.70
N PHE A 4 16.12 28.42 -46.43
CA PHE A 4 15.39 27.73 -45.36
C PHE A 4 13.88 27.67 -45.67
N LYS A 5 13.25 26.50 -45.50
CA LYS A 5 11.80 26.37 -45.31
C LYS A 5 11.48 25.42 -44.16
N LYS A 6 10.43 25.82 -43.44
CA LYS A 6 10.00 25.49 -42.08
C LYS A 6 9.51 24.04 -41.92
N GLN A 7 9.65 23.56 -40.69
CA GLN A 7 9.08 22.31 -40.17
C GLN A 7 7.55 22.27 -40.35
N THR A 8 7.03 21.10 -40.73
CA THR A 8 5.62 20.75 -40.57
C THR A 8 5.56 19.50 -39.70
N ALA A 9 5.15 19.67 -38.44
CA ALA A 9 4.84 18.57 -37.53
C ALA A 9 3.60 17.83 -38.05
N GLN A 10 3.68 16.51 -38.18
CA GLN A 10 2.53 15.67 -38.47
C GLN A 10 1.76 15.38 -37.15
N PRO A 11 0.42 15.46 -37.15
CA PRO A 11 -0.37 15.14 -35.96
C PRO A 11 -0.42 13.63 -35.73
N LEU A 12 -0.10 13.21 -34.50
CA LEU A 12 -0.32 11.87 -33.98
C LEU A 12 -1.80 11.49 -34.13
N GLN A 13 -2.10 10.51 -34.97
CA GLN A 13 -3.42 9.87 -35.00
C GLN A 13 -3.55 8.95 -33.79
N SER A 14 -4.09 9.46 -32.69
CA SER A 14 -4.54 8.63 -31.57
C SER A 14 -5.79 7.88 -32.01
N LYS A 15 -5.67 6.57 -32.25
CA LYS A 15 -6.82 5.65 -32.33
C LYS A 15 -7.56 5.73 -30.99
N GLY A 16 -8.79 6.24 -31.04
CA GLY A 16 -9.70 6.28 -29.90
C GLY A 16 -9.92 4.88 -29.35
N VAL A 17 -9.57 4.70 -28.07
CA VAL A 17 -10.09 3.59 -27.27
C VAL A 17 -11.50 4.01 -26.88
N SER A 18 -12.48 3.26 -27.38
CA SER A 18 -13.91 3.48 -27.17
C SER A 18 -14.25 3.55 -25.68
N GLU A 19 -14.96 4.63 -25.32
CA GLU A 19 -15.35 5.00 -23.95
C GLU A 19 -16.71 4.39 -23.56
N SER A 20 -16.98 3.12 -23.91
CA SER A 20 -18.37 2.59 -23.93
C SER A 20 -18.62 1.28 -23.20
N GLU A 21 -17.67 0.74 -22.42
CA GLU A 21 -17.86 -0.54 -21.70
C GLU A 21 -17.28 -0.55 -20.28
N PHE A 22 -17.49 0.51 -19.50
CA PHE A 22 -17.19 0.50 -18.05
C PHE A 22 -18.43 0.75 -17.16
N GLU A 23 -19.64 0.60 -17.70
CA GLU A 23 -20.89 0.57 -16.92
C GLU A 23 -21.43 -0.86 -16.82
N ASN A 24 -20.86 -1.65 -15.90
CA ASN A 24 -21.55 -2.65 -15.07
C ASN A 24 -20.55 -3.64 -14.49
N GLY A 25 -20.17 -3.46 -13.23
CA GLY A 25 -19.27 -4.40 -12.58
C GLY A 25 -19.06 -4.10 -11.12
N GLY A 26 -20.08 -4.35 -10.30
CA GLY A 26 -19.88 -4.56 -8.87
C GLY A 26 -20.12 -3.32 -8.02
N ARG A 27 -21.26 -3.33 -7.36
CA ARG A 27 -21.50 -2.72 -6.06
C ARG A 27 -20.31 -3.04 -5.14
N ALA A 28 -19.31 -2.17 -5.11
CA ALA A 28 -18.32 -2.19 -4.05
C ALA A 28 -19.06 -1.77 -2.78
N GLU A 29 -19.38 -2.77 -1.97
CA GLU A 29 -19.69 -2.60 -0.56
C GLU A 29 -18.75 -1.55 0.00
N THR A 30 -19.31 -0.50 0.61
CA THR A 30 -18.56 0.51 1.34
C THR A 30 -17.82 -0.18 2.48
N LYS A 31 -16.61 -0.67 2.19
CA LYS A 31 -15.67 -1.18 3.19
C LYS A 31 -15.46 -0.06 4.18
N GLY A 32 -15.80 -0.29 5.44
CA GLY A 32 -15.55 0.65 6.52
C GLY A 32 -14.11 1.16 6.41
N VAL A 33 -13.95 2.49 6.35
CA VAL A 33 -12.63 3.11 6.24
C VAL A 33 -11.88 2.78 7.53
N VAL A 34 -10.93 1.85 7.44
CA VAL A 34 -9.99 1.57 8.53
C VAL A 34 -9.21 2.86 8.78
N LYS A 35 -9.46 3.51 9.91
CA LYS A 35 -8.79 4.77 10.28
C LYS A 35 -7.35 4.46 10.66
N THR A 36 -6.43 4.61 9.73
CA THR A 36 -4.99 4.48 9.99
C THR A 36 -4.41 5.81 10.46
N LYS A 37 -3.51 5.76 11.45
CA LYS A 37 -2.70 6.90 11.91
C LYS A 37 -1.22 6.52 11.88
N VAL A 38 -0.38 7.49 11.57
CA VAL A 38 1.08 7.31 11.59
C VAL A 38 1.56 7.31 13.05
N PHE A 39 2.36 6.31 13.40
CA PHE A 39 3.10 6.22 14.65
C PHE A 39 4.59 6.09 14.32
N SER A 40 5.40 7.04 14.79
CA SER A 40 6.83 7.11 14.47
C SER A 40 7.68 6.68 15.67
N VAL A 41 8.63 5.77 15.44
CA VAL A 41 9.53 5.23 16.47
C VAL A 41 10.97 5.32 15.96
N LEU A 42 11.89 5.69 16.84
CA LEU A 42 13.32 5.63 16.57
C LEU A 42 13.82 4.19 16.77
N LEU A 43 14.49 3.65 15.75
CA LEU A 43 15.02 2.29 15.76
C LEU A 43 16.52 2.28 15.49
N PRO A 44 17.27 1.31 16.04
CA PRO A 44 18.66 1.10 15.68
C PRO A 44 18.83 0.87 14.17
N ILE A 45 19.86 1.46 13.57
CA ILE A 45 20.13 1.36 12.13
C ILE A 45 20.25 -0.11 11.68
N GLU A 46 20.96 -0.93 12.46
CA GLU A 46 21.15 -2.36 12.16
C GLU A 46 19.83 -3.13 12.06
N LEU A 47 18.83 -2.76 12.88
CA LEU A 47 17.51 -3.37 12.85
C LEU A 47 16.76 -2.98 11.58
N ILE A 48 16.86 -1.72 11.17
CA ILE A 48 16.27 -1.23 9.91
C ILE A 48 16.88 -1.96 8.72
N GLU A 49 18.20 -2.13 8.69
CA GLU A 49 18.90 -2.84 7.61
C GLU A 49 18.53 -4.33 7.58
N ARG A 50 18.43 -4.97 8.74
CA ARG A 50 17.98 -6.35 8.85
C ARG A 50 16.55 -6.53 8.32
N LEU A 51 15.63 -5.61 8.67
CA LEU A 51 14.25 -5.63 8.18
C LEU A 51 14.21 -5.46 6.65
N LYS A 52 14.97 -4.51 6.09
CA LYS A 52 15.06 -4.31 4.64
C LYS A 52 15.60 -5.55 3.91
N ARG A 53 16.64 -6.20 4.45
CA ARG A 53 17.17 -7.46 3.88
C ARG A 53 16.12 -8.57 3.87
N TYR A 54 15.35 -8.70 4.95
CA TYR A 54 14.24 -9.64 5.02
C TYR A 54 13.21 -9.35 3.92
N GLN A 55 12.74 -8.11 3.81
CA GLN A 55 11.71 -7.71 2.85
C GLN A 55 12.13 -7.88 1.39
N ASN A 56 13.44 -7.84 1.11
CA ASN A 56 14.01 -8.07 -0.22
C ASN A 56 14.37 -9.55 -0.47
N SER A 57 14.20 -10.43 0.51
CA SER A 57 14.50 -11.85 0.36
C SER A 57 13.31 -12.61 -0.25
N GLU A 58 13.59 -13.78 -0.84
CA GLU A 58 12.55 -14.66 -1.39
C GLU A 58 11.59 -15.22 -0.32
N ASN A 59 11.98 -15.12 0.96
CA ASN A 59 11.17 -15.57 2.09
C ASN A 59 10.05 -14.60 2.45
N ALA A 60 10.15 -13.33 2.04
CA ALA A 60 9.15 -12.33 2.39
C ALA A 60 7.89 -12.49 1.54
N LYS A 61 6.74 -12.66 2.20
CA LYS A 61 5.44 -12.63 1.52
C LYS A 61 5.11 -11.17 1.16
N ARG A 62 4.43 -10.93 0.03
CA ARG A 62 4.01 -9.57 -0.39
C ARG A 62 3.22 -8.78 0.67
N ILE A 63 2.58 -9.46 1.61
CA ILE A 63 1.80 -8.86 2.69
C ILE A 63 2.66 -8.34 3.86
N GLU A 64 3.93 -8.75 3.93
CA GLU A 64 4.86 -8.45 5.04
C GLU A 64 5.50 -7.06 4.88
N THR A 65 4.62 -6.07 4.75
CA THR A 65 5.00 -4.65 4.82
C THR A 65 5.57 -4.31 6.20
N GLN A 66 6.30 -3.19 6.29
CA GLN A 66 6.87 -2.75 7.58
C GLN A 66 5.75 -2.61 8.63
N THR A 67 4.67 -1.92 8.26
CA THR A 67 3.48 -1.77 9.11
C THR A 67 2.95 -3.11 9.58
N TYR A 68 2.78 -4.08 8.68
CA TYR A 68 2.29 -5.41 9.06
C TYR A 68 3.20 -6.08 10.09
N ILE A 69 4.51 -6.10 9.84
CA ILE A 69 5.49 -6.73 10.74
C ILE A 69 5.48 -6.05 12.11
N PHE A 70 5.48 -4.71 12.15
CA PHE A 70 5.45 -3.95 13.40
C PHE A 70 4.15 -4.16 14.16
N THR A 71 3.00 -4.16 13.49
CA THR A 71 1.71 -4.41 14.14
C THR A 71 1.65 -5.81 14.75
N GLN A 72 2.10 -6.84 14.02
CA GLN A 72 2.15 -8.21 14.53
C GLN A 72 3.08 -8.34 15.74
N ALA A 73 4.29 -7.79 15.64
CA ALA A 73 5.26 -7.83 16.74
C ALA A 73 4.77 -7.09 17.98
N LEU A 74 4.12 -5.92 17.79
CA LEU A 74 3.61 -5.12 18.89
C LEU A 74 2.41 -5.79 19.57
N ASN A 75 1.46 -6.31 18.80
CA ASN A 75 0.33 -7.06 19.35
C ASN A 75 0.81 -8.28 20.13
N ALA A 76 1.68 -9.11 19.54
CA ALA A 76 2.22 -10.27 20.24
C ALA A 76 2.94 -9.90 21.55
N TRP A 77 3.66 -8.76 21.57
CA TRP A 77 4.28 -8.26 22.78
C TRP A 77 3.24 -7.79 23.81
N LEU A 78 2.21 -7.04 23.41
CA LEU A 78 1.13 -6.58 24.29
C LEU A 78 0.30 -7.76 24.85
N ASP A 79 -0.02 -8.74 24.02
CA ASP A 79 -0.69 -9.98 24.41
C ASP A 79 0.13 -10.74 25.45
N SER A 80 1.46 -10.81 25.27
CA SER A 80 2.37 -11.41 26.28
C SER A 80 2.39 -10.66 27.62
N LYS A 81 1.91 -9.42 27.65
CA LYS A 81 1.72 -8.61 28.87
C LYS A 81 0.30 -8.69 29.43
N GLY A 82 -0.61 -9.43 28.79
CA GLY A 82 -2.02 -9.51 29.17
C GLY A 82 -2.79 -8.21 28.88
N PHE A 83 -2.32 -7.40 27.93
CA PHE A 83 -2.99 -6.17 27.56
C PHE A 83 -3.96 -6.41 26.39
N GLU A 84 -5.18 -6.84 26.71
CA GLU A 84 -6.23 -7.13 25.72
C GLU A 84 -6.75 -5.85 25.04
N ASN A 85 -7.07 -5.96 23.75
CA ASN A 85 -7.78 -4.91 23.04
C ASN A 85 -9.18 -4.74 23.63
N LYS A 86 -9.51 -3.52 24.08
CA LYS A 86 -10.79 -3.21 24.72
C LYS A 86 -12.01 -3.41 23.81
N GLU A 87 -11.81 -3.55 22.50
CA GLU A 87 -12.89 -3.78 21.53
C GLU A 87 -13.43 -5.23 21.57
N ASP A 88 -12.68 -6.20 22.11
CA ASP A 88 -13.12 -7.62 22.19
C ASP A 88 -14.05 -7.91 23.39
N LYS A 89 -14.35 -6.90 24.24
CA LYS A 89 -15.20 -7.07 25.43
C LYS A 89 -16.72 -6.92 25.20
N ASP A 90 -17.16 -6.50 24.03
CA ASP A 90 -18.59 -6.22 23.77
C ASP A 90 -19.37 -7.42 23.19
N GLU A 91 -18.71 -8.53 22.80
CA GLU A 91 -19.40 -9.71 22.25
C GLU A 91 -19.63 -10.84 23.27
N SER A 92 -19.39 -10.60 24.57
CA SER A 92 -19.69 -11.55 25.65
C SER A 92 -20.63 -10.92 26.68
N LYS A 93 -21.89 -10.73 26.29
CA LYS A 93 -22.99 -10.58 27.25
C LYS A 93 -24.30 -11.15 26.72
#